data_AF-A0A1V5IB60-F1
#
_entry.id   AF-A0A1V5IB60-F1
#
_cell.length_a   1.000
_cell.length_b   1.000
_cell.length_c   1.000
_cell.angle_alpha   90.00
_cell.angle_beta   90.00
_cell.angle_gamma   90.00
#
_symmetry.space_group_name_H-M   'P 1'
#
loop_
_entity.id
_entity.type
_entity.pdbx_description
1 polymer ?
#
loop_
_entity_poly.entity_id
_entity_poly.type
_entity_poly.pdbx_seq_one_letter_code
_entity_poly.pdbx_strand_id
1 'polypeptide(L)'
;MAELERTRERLMPLIKICTEYGTAIRIGVNHGSLSDRIMTRYGNTPEGMAVSAIEFLKIFRGEGFNRIVVSMKSSDTLTMVMANRLLVRMMIDEGMHYPIHLGITEAGEGEDGRIISAAGTGTLLAEGIGDTVRVSLSEPPEDEIPVARAIIKAVAGEACRVMNPVASLEQRKPGEKWFPQVYTREGERFMDESGEPFTGEVLTVTPSGLQTMGGRQAYDRVLNPVFNYDNPEQLAIGAAALLGRFFIARHPAGLCISNSGTVQGDALIRLAFSILQATEARITRNRYISCPTCGRTRFNLQEAVRKVKAATAHLTGMKIAVMGCVVNGPGEMAGADYGYVGAGEGKVHIYRGTEAVIKNVPEAEAPGKLLELISSDQERRTPVN
;
A
#
# COMPACT_ATOMS: atom_id res chain seq x y z
N MET A 1 -8.89 -16.82 26.34
CA MET A 1 -8.97 -18.29 26.40
C MET A 1 -10.22 -18.80 25.69
N ALA A 2 -11.44 -18.47 26.15
CA ALA A 2 -12.69 -18.99 25.55
C ALA A 2 -12.89 -18.68 24.05
N GLU A 3 -12.53 -17.48 23.58
CA GLU A 3 -12.70 -17.09 22.17
C GLU A 3 -11.72 -17.80 21.22
N LEU A 4 -10.48 -18.06 21.67
CA LEU A 4 -9.49 -18.80 20.90
C LEU A 4 -9.89 -20.27 20.76
N GLU A 5 -10.42 -20.88 21.82
CA GLU A 5 -10.92 -22.25 21.76
C GLU A 5 -12.13 -22.35 20.82
N ARG A 6 -13.06 -21.38 20.89
CA ARG A 6 -14.17 -21.30 19.94
C ARG A 6 -13.69 -21.12 18.50
N THR A 7 -12.64 -20.33 18.28
CA THR A 7 -12.01 -20.18 16.96
C THR A 7 -11.41 -21.51 16.48
N ARG A 8 -10.71 -22.23 17.36
CA ARG A 8 -10.17 -23.56 17.08
C ARG A 8 -11.26 -24.55 16.68
N GLU A 9 -12.32 -24.68 17.47
CA GLU A 9 -13.47 -25.56 17.17
C GLU A 9 -14.07 -25.29 15.79
N ARG A 10 -14.19 -24.00 15.40
CA ARG A 10 -14.69 -23.60 14.08
C ARG A 10 -13.73 -23.92 12.94
N LEU A 11 -12.42 -23.93 13.20
CA LEU A 11 -11.40 -24.25 12.20
C LEU A 11 -11.20 -25.76 12.02
N MET A 12 -11.52 -26.58 13.02
CA MET A 12 -11.30 -28.04 12.97
C MET A 12 -11.90 -28.73 11.74
N PRO A 13 -13.14 -28.43 11.30
CA PRO A 13 -13.68 -29.04 10.08
C PRO A 13 -12.85 -28.70 8.84
N LEU A 14 -12.41 -27.44 8.72
CA LEU A 14 -11.56 -26.98 7.62
C LEU A 14 -10.20 -27.69 7.64
N ILE A 15 -9.57 -27.78 8.82
CA ILE A 15 -8.27 -28.46 8.98
C ILE A 15 -8.38 -29.93 8.56
N LYS A 16 -9.43 -30.63 8.99
CA LYS A 16 -9.65 -32.04 8.63
C LYS A 16 -9.79 -32.22 7.12
N ILE A 17 -10.64 -31.43 6.48
CA ILE A 17 -10.84 -31.47 5.01
C ILE A 17 -9.52 -31.15 4.30
N CYS A 18 -8.84 -30.06 4.65
CA CYS A 18 -7.57 -29.72 4.01
C CYS A 18 -6.47 -30.76 4.28
N THR A 19 -6.54 -31.50 5.39
CA THR A 19 -5.64 -32.61 5.69
C THR A 19 -5.88 -33.77 4.74
N GLU A 20 -7.14 -34.21 4.64
CA GLU A 20 -7.62 -35.31 3.80
C GLU A 20 -7.27 -35.09 2.32
N TYR A 21 -7.52 -33.90 1.78
CA TYR A 21 -7.36 -33.60 0.35
C TYR A 21 -5.98 -33.05 -0.03
N GLY A 22 -5.03 -32.96 0.91
CA GLY A 22 -3.71 -32.42 0.58
C GLY A 22 -3.64 -30.91 0.36
N THR A 23 -4.70 -30.16 0.71
CA THR A 23 -4.88 -28.75 0.37
C THR A 23 -4.11 -27.82 1.32
N ALA A 24 -3.49 -26.77 0.79
CA ALA A 24 -2.85 -25.72 1.58
C ALA A 24 -3.87 -24.64 2.01
N ILE A 25 -3.64 -24.00 3.15
CA ILE A 25 -4.47 -22.91 3.67
C ILE A 25 -3.66 -21.61 3.67
N ARG A 26 -4.25 -20.53 3.16
CA ARG A 26 -3.69 -19.18 3.35
C ARG A 26 -4.39 -18.47 4.51
N ILE A 27 -3.64 -18.16 5.57
CA ILE A 27 -4.10 -17.29 6.66
C ILE A 27 -3.89 -15.84 6.22
N GLY A 28 -4.97 -15.18 5.83
CA GLY A 28 -4.95 -13.78 5.41
C GLY A 28 -5.48 -12.87 6.50
N VAL A 29 -4.62 -11.98 7.01
CA VAL A 29 -5.02 -10.92 7.94
C VAL A 29 -5.01 -9.61 7.17
N ASN A 30 -6.19 -8.98 7.10
CA ASN A 30 -6.36 -7.65 6.52
C ASN A 30 -6.53 -6.64 7.64
N HIS A 31 -5.97 -5.44 7.44
CA HIS A 31 -6.11 -4.30 8.36
C HIS A 31 -7.58 -4.01 8.70
N GLY A 32 -8.47 -4.05 7.71
CA GLY A 32 -9.91 -3.78 7.91
C GLY A 32 -10.75 -4.86 8.59
N SER A 33 -10.19 -6.03 8.94
CA SER A 33 -10.98 -7.18 9.39
C SER A 33 -10.41 -7.88 10.64
N LEU A 34 -9.75 -7.14 11.51
CA LEU A 34 -9.26 -7.67 12.79
C LEU A 34 -10.43 -7.96 13.75
N SER A 35 -10.30 -9.00 14.59
CA SER A 35 -11.33 -9.34 15.56
C SER A 35 -11.46 -8.27 16.65
N ASP A 36 -12.64 -8.16 17.26
CA ASP A 36 -12.93 -7.18 18.32
C ASP A 36 -11.90 -7.26 19.47
N ARG A 37 -11.43 -8.46 19.82
CA ARG A 37 -10.40 -8.65 20.85
C ARG A 37 -9.06 -8.05 20.45
N ILE A 38 -8.63 -8.26 19.20
CA ILE A 38 -7.39 -7.68 18.69
C ILE A 38 -7.53 -6.16 18.59
N MET A 39 -8.65 -5.68 18.05
CA MET A 39 -8.96 -4.27 17.94
C MET A 39 -8.99 -3.57 19.30
N THR A 40 -9.56 -4.19 20.32
CA THR A 40 -9.62 -3.63 21.68
C THR A 40 -8.23 -3.54 22.33
N ARG A 41 -7.36 -4.52 22.07
CA ARG A 41 -6.06 -4.63 22.77
C ARG A 41 -4.93 -3.89 22.06
N TYR A 42 -4.89 -3.97 20.74
CA TYR A 42 -3.79 -3.46 19.92
C TYR A 42 -4.23 -2.38 18.94
N GLY A 43 -5.55 -2.16 18.77
CA GLY A 43 -6.08 -1.30 17.72
C GLY A 43 -5.83 -1.87 16.33
N ASN A 44 -6.10 -1.04 15.32
CA ASN A 44 -5.82 -1.37 13.93
C ASN A 44 -4.37 -1.03 13.55
N THR A 45 -3.44 -1.77 14.16
CA THR A 45 -1.99 -1.51 14.08
C THR A 45 -1.23 -2.66 13.42
N PRO A 46 -0.01 -2.42 12.92
CA PRO A 46 0.88 -3.49 12.44
C PRO A 46 1.08 -4.62 13.45
N GLU A 47 1.18 -4.28 14.73
CA GLU A 47 1.30 -5.25 15.82
C GLU A 47 0.04 -6.10 15.98
N GLY A 48 -1.15 -5.47 15.99
CA GLY A 48 -2.42 -6.19 16.06
C GLY A 48 -2.59 -7.19 14.92
N MET A 49 -2.19 -6.80 13.69
CA MET A 49 -2.19 -7.69 12.53
C MET A 49 -1.26 -8.90 12.72
N ALA A 50 -0.01 -8.68 13.12
CA ALA A 50 0.98 -9.74 13.31
C ALA A 50 0.58 -10.70 14.45
N VAL A 51 0.08 -10.16 15.57
CA VAL A 51 -0.41 -10.96 16.70
C VAL A 51 -1.58 -11.85 16.27
N SER A 52 -2.55 -11.28 15.55
CA SER A 52 -3.69 -12.04 15.02
C SER A 52 -3.21 -13.24 14.20
N ALA A 53 -2.27 -13.02 13.29
CA ALA A 53 -1.71 -14.09 12.46
C ALA A 53 -1.02 -15.20 13.28
N ILE A 54 -0.20 -14.80 14.26
CA ILE A 54 0.52 -15.74 15.15
C ILE A 54 -0.45 -16.58 15.98
N GLU A 55 -1.57 -16.01 16.45
CA GLU A 55 -2.60 -16.77 17.15
C GLU A 55 -3.22 -17.86 16.27
N PHE A 56 -3.56 -17.54 15.02
CA PHE A 56 -4.04 -18.56 14.08
C PHE A 56 -2.97 -19.61 13.80
N LEU A 57 -1.71 -19.20 13.55
CA LEU A 57 -0.60 -20.13 13.31
C LEU A 57 -0.40 -21.11 14.47
N LYS A 58 -0.49 -20.63 15.73
CA LYS A 58 -0.41 -21.49 16.92
C LYS A 58 -1.53 -22.54 16.96
N ILE A 59 -2.74 -22.18 16.55
CA ILE A 59 -3.87 -23.12 16.45
C ILE A 59 -3.55 -24.21 15.42
N PHE A 60 -3.19 -23.85 14.18
CA PHE A 60 -2.89 -24.84 13.14
C PHE A 60 -1.69 -25.73 13.50
N ARG A 61 -0.64 -25.16 14.08
CA ARG A 61 0.53 -25.90 14.57
C ARG A 61 0.14 -26.88 15.69
N GLY A 62 -0.73 -26.47 16.61
CA GLY A 62 -1.28 -27.34 17.67
C GLY A 62 -2.09 -28.52 17.13
N GLU A 63 -2.68 -28.38 15.96
CA GLU A 63 -3.38 -29.46 15.23
C GLU A 63 -2.47 -30.26 14.27
N GLY A 64 -1.16 -29.98 14.25
CA GLY A 64 -0.21 -30.65 13.37
C GLY A 64 -0.37 -30.28 11.88
N PHE A 65 -1.10 -29.22 11.55
CA PHE A 65 -1.30 -28.78 10.18
C PHE A 65 -0.25 -27.73 9.77
N ASN A 66 0.59 -28.05 8.78
CA ASN A 66 1.72 -27.21 8.39
C ASN A 66 1.69 -26.68 6.94
N ARG A 67 0.70 -27.07 6.13
CA ARG A 67 0.56 -26.59 4.74
C ARG A 67 -0.06 -25.19 4.71
N ILE A 68 0.68 -24.20 5.23
CA ILE A 68 0.19 -22.85 5.47
C ILE A 68 0.97 -21.83 4.65
N VAL A 69 0.26 -20.83 4.13
CA VAL A 69 0.82 -19.57 3.64
C VAL A 69 0.22 -18.43 4.47
N VAL A 70 0.98 -17.38 4.74
CA VAL A 70 0.51 -16.25 5.56
C VAL A 70 0.54 -14.96 4.75
N SER A 71 -0.44 -14.06 4.92
CA SER A 71 -0.42 -12.74 4.28
C SER A 71 -0.92 -11.65 5.20
N MET A 72 -0.15 -10.57 5.35
CA MET A 72 -0.58 -9.33 6.02
C MET A 72 -0.85 -8.27 4.96
N LYS A 73 -2.11 -7.85 4.79
CA LYS A 73 -2.49 -6.85 3.79
C LYS A 73 -3.04 -5.58 4.43
N SER A 74 -2.59 -4.45 3.92
CA SER A 74 -3.14 -3.13 4.20
C SER A 74 -3.13 -2.33 2.90
N SER A 75 -4.04 -1.36 2.78
CA SER A 75 -3.97 -0.36 1.72
C SER A 75 -2.84 0.62 2.00
N ASP A 76 -2.45 0.83 3.25
CA ASP A 76 -1.30 1.64 3.63
C ASP A 76 0.04 0.90 3.52
N THR A 77 0.99 1.51 2.80
CA THR A 77 2.30 0.91 2.48
C THR A 77 3.14 0.71 3.75
N LEU A 78 3.18 1.72 4.63
CA LEU A 78 3.94 1.66 5.88
C LEU A 78 3.38 0.56 6.78
N THR A 79 2.07 0.52 6.97
CA THR A 79 1.39 -0.50 7.79
C THR A 79 1.67 -1.90 7.28
N MET A 80 1.54 -2.13 5.97
CA MET A 80 1.82 -3.45 5.37
C MET A 80 3.28 -3.87 5.62
N VAL A 81 4.25 -2.97 5.37
CA VAL A 81 5.68 -3.26 5.53
C VAL A 81 5.99 -3.59 7.00
N MET A 82 5.51 -2.77 7.94
CA MET A 82 5.75 -2.98 9.36
C MET A 82 5.08 -4.27 9.87
N ALA A 83 3.87 -4.58 9.42
CA ALA A 83 3.16 -5.80 9.83
C ALA A 83 3.88 -7.07 9.36
N ASN A 84 4.37 -7.09 8.12
CA ASN A 84 5.13 -8.24 7.60
C ASN A 84 6.49 -8.41 8.30
N ARG A 85 7.21 -7.31 8.59
CA ARG A 85 8.45 -7.37 9.37
C ARG A 85 8.21 -7.93 10.78
N LEU A 86 7.17 -7.47 11.46
CA LEU A 86 6.79 -7.97 12.79
C LEU A 86 6.37 -9.43 12.74
N LEU A 87 5.57 -9.83 11.74
CA LEU A 87 5.19 -11.22 11.54
C LEU A 87 6.42 -12.13 11.39
N VAL A 88 7.37 -11.77 10.53
CA VAL A 88 8.61 -12.54 10.33
C VAL A 88 9.39 -12.68 11.64
N ARG A 89 9.56 -11.57 12.37
CA ARG A 89 10.22 -11.55 13.68
C ARG A 89 9.54 -12.54 14.65
N MET A 90 8.21 -12.41 14.82
CA MET A 90 7.45 -13.25 15.74
C MET A 90 7.44 -14.73 15.32
N MET A 91 7.42 -15.01 14.02
CA MET A 91 7.54 -16.39 13.52
C MET A 91 8.90 -16.99 13.87
N ILE A 92 10.00 -16.24 13.68
CA ILE A 92 11.34 -16.68 14.06
C ILE A 92 11.43 -16.94 15.57
N ASP A 93 10.94 -16.01 16.39
CA ASP A 93 10.96 -16.13 17.86
C ASP A 93 10.17 -17.37 18.35
N GLU A 94 9.16 -17.78 17.59
CA GLU A 94 8.32 -18.96 17.86
C GLU A 94 8.79 -20.24 17.15
N GLY A 95 9.89 -20.20 16.39
CA GLY A 95 10.40 -21.34 15.61
C GLY A 95 9.46 -21.77 14.47
N MET A 96 8.75 -20.82 13.85
CA MET A 96 7.83 -21.02 12.73
C MET A 96 8.42 -20.49 11.43
N HIS A 97 8.28 -21.26 10.34
CA HIS A 97 8.81 -20.90 9.02
C HIS A 97 7.76 -21.20 7.94
N TYR A 98 6.84 -20.25 7.73
CA TYR A 98 5.78 -20.36 6.73
C TYR A 98 5.99 -19.35 5.60
N PRO A 99 5.69 -19.71 4.33
CA PRO A 99 5.74 -18.78 3.20
C PRO A 99 4.84 -17.56 3.39
N ILE A 100 5.31 -16.42 2.93
CA ILE A 100 4.63 -15.12 3.00
C ILE A 100 4.12 -14.72 1.62
N HIS A 101 2.82 -14.47 1.56
CA HIS A 101 2.17 -13.88 0.39
C HIS A 101 2.04 -12.36 0.55
N LEU A 102 2.77 -11.64 -0.29
CA LEU A 102 2.78 -10.19 -0.34
C LEU A 102 1.70 -9.64 -1.27
N GLY A 103 1.17 -8.49 -0.89
CA GLY A 103 0.28 -7.71 -1.74
C GLY A 103 -0.38 -6.60 -0.95
N ILE A 104 -0.40 -5.41 -1.54
CA ILE A 104 -1.20 -4.29 -1.05
C ILE A 104 -2.66 -4.55 -1.44
N THR A 105 -3.59 -4.29 -0.52
CA THR A 105 -5.02 -4.32 -0.86
C THR A 105 -5.45 -2.96 -1.40
N GLU A 106 -6.40 -2.95 -2.34
CA GLU A 106 -7.01 -1.73 -2.87
C GLU A 106 -5.99 -0.67 -3.32
N ALA A 107 -4.98 -1.06 -4.10
CA ALA A 107 -3.94 -0.14 -4.54
C ALA A 107 -4.49 1.00 -5.42
N GLY A 108 -5.67 0.80 -6.02
CA GLY A 108 -6.33 1.74 -6.92
C GLY A 108 -6.21 1.30 -8.37
N GLU A 109 -6.30 2.27 -9.27
CA GLU A 109 -6.20 2.08 -10.73
C GLU A 109 -5.02 2.88 -11.30
N GLY A 110 -4.58 2.53 -12.51
CA GLY A 110 -3.58 3.28 -13.26
C GLY A 110 -2.20 3.27 -12.61
N GLU A 111 -1.44 4.34 -12.87
CA GLU A 111 -0.07 4.51 -12.41
C GLU A 111 0.03 4.48 -10.86
N ASP A 112 -0.95 5.06 -10.16
CA ASP A 112 -0.95 5.13 -8.69
C ASP A 112 -0.97 3.75 -8.04
N GLY A 113 -1.86 2.87 -8.52
CA GLY A 113 -1.96 1.51 -8.00
C GLY A 113 -0.71 0.69 -8.24
N ARG A 114 -0.04 0.93 -9.38
CA ARG A 114 1.24 0.30 -9.71
C ARG A 114 2.37 0.80 -8.82
N ILE A 115 2.50 2.12 -8.64
CA ILE A 115 3.53 2.75 -7.79
C ILE A 115 3.36 2.33 -6.32
N ILE A 116 2.13 2.38 -5.78
CA ILE A 116 1.84 1.97 -4.41
C ILE A 116 2.23 0.50 -4.20
N SER A 117 1.76 -0.39 -5.09
CA SER A 117 2.07 -1.83 -5.04
C SER A 117 3.57 -2.09 -5.11
N ALA A 118 4.27 -1.40 -6.01
CA ALA A 118 5.70 -1.49 -6.18
C ALA A 118 6.47 -1.02 -4.94
N ALA A 119 6.14 0.16 -4.39
CA ALA A 119 6.82 0.73 -3.24
C ALA A 119 6.76 -0.18 -2.01
N GLY A 120 5.57 -0.70 -1.65
CA GLY A 120 5.43 -1.58 -0.50
C GLY A 120 6.03 -2.97 -0.74
N THR A 121 5.71 -3.60 -1.87
CA THR A 121 6.17 -4.97 -2.18
C THR A 121 7.68 -5.01 -2.41
N GLY A 122 8.21 -4.06 -3.17
CA GLY A 122 9.64 -3.97 -3.46
C GLY A 122 10.49 -3.76 -2.20
N THR A 123 9.98 -2.99 -1.23
CA THR A 123 10.62 -2.82 0.08
C THR A 123 10.81 -4.15 0.81
N LEU A 124 9.76 -4.97 0.90
CA LEU A 124 9.83 -6.26 1.58
C LEU A 124 10.68 -7.27 0.81
N LEU A 125 10.56 -7.31 -0.53
CA LEU A 125 11.37 -8.20 -1.37
C LEU A 125 12.86 -7.90 -1.22
N ALA A 126 13.26 -6.62 -1.19
CA ALA A 126 14.66 -6.23 -1.00
C ALA A 126 15.24 -6.76 0.33
N GLU A 127 14.39 -6.89 1.35
CA GLU A 127 14.74 -7.43 2.67
C GLU A 127 14.68 -8.96 2.73
N GLY A 128 14.37 -9.63 1.62
CA GLY A 128 14.23 -11.08 1.55
C GLY A 128 12.91 -11.59 2.14
N ILE A 129 11.90 -10.73 2.29
CA ILE A 129 10.57 -11.09 2.76
C ILE A 129 9.65 -11.24 1.55
N GLY A 130 9.03 -12.42 1.40
CA GLY A 130 8.00 -12.68 0.39
C GLY A 130 8.33 -13.87 -0.52
N ASP A 131 7.39 -14.81 -0.60
CA ASP A 131 7.51 -16.05 -1.38
C ASP A 131 6.55 -16.06 -2.58
N THR A 132 5.48 -15.28 -2.51
CA THR A 132 4.53 -15.07 -3.60
C THR A 132 3.97 -13.65 -3.53
N VAL A 133 3.70 -13.05 -4.69
CA VAL A 133 3.21 -11.67 -4.81
C VAL A 133 1.88 -11.67 -5.55
N ARG A 134 0.95 -10.83 -5.08
CA ARG A 134 -0.21 -10.38 -5.86
C ARG A 134 -0.30 -8.86 -5.82
N VAL A 135 -0.38 -8.25 -6.99
CA VAL A 135 -0.79 -6.85 -7.16
C VAL A 135 -2.31 -6.82 -7.18
N SER A 136 -2.97 -5.86 -6.53
CA SER A 136 -4.43 -5.78 -6.51
C SER A 136 -4.89 -4.44 -7.09
N LEU A 137 -5.24 -4.45 -8.37
CA LEU A 137 -5.68 -3.28 -9.13
C LEU A 137 -7.20 -3.27 -9.27
N SER A 138 -7.79 -2.09 -9.46
CA SER A 138 -9.19 -1.94 -9.88
C SER A 138 -9.36 -2.04 -11.41
N GLU A 139 -8.46 -2.79 -12.05
CA GLU A 139 -8.36 -3.05 -13.49
C GLU A 139 -8.68 -4.53 -13.78
N PRO A 140 -8.82 -4.95 -15.05
CA PRO A 140 -8.92 -6.36 -15.39
C PRO A 140 -7.80 -7.21 -14.74
N PRO A 141 -8.10 -8.41 -14.19
CA PRO A 141 -7.10 -9.22 -13.47
C PRO A 141 -5.84 -9.57 -14.27
N GLU A 142 -5.96 -9.66 -15.59
CA GLU A 142 -4.83 -9.87 -16.51
C GLU A 142 -3.76 -8.79 -16.41
N ASP A 143 -4.13 -7.57 -16.00
CA ASP A 143 -3.20 -6.44 -15.82
C ASP A 143 -2.42 -6.55 -14.50
N GLU A 144 -2.86 -7.34 -13.52
CA GLU A 144 -2.14 -7.54 -12.25
C GLU A 144 -0.80 -8.28 -12.47
N ILE A 145 -0.75 -9.25 -13.38
CA ILE A 145 0.40 -10.16 -13.57
C ILE A 145 1.63 -9.43 -14.15
N PRO A 146 1.53 -8.65 -15.24
CA PRO A 146 2.67 -7.90 -15.77
C PRO A 146 3.31 -6.99 -14.73
N VAL A 147 2.49 -6.31 -13.90
CA VAL A 147 2.97 -5.43 -12.84
C VAL A 147 3.70 -6.22 -11.76
N ALA A 148 3.15 -7.36 -11.31
CA ALA A 148 3.81 -8.22 -10.33
C ALA A 148 5.18 -8.69 -10.83
N ARG A 149 5.28 -9.11 -12.10
CA ARG A 149 6.54 -9.54 -12.72
C ARG A 149 7.54 -8.39 -12.81
N ALA A 150 7.09 -7.18 -13.17
CA ALA A 150 7.95 -6.00 -13.23
C ALA A 150 8.52 -5.62 -11.86
N ILE A 151 7.71 -5.66 -10.79
CA ILE A 151 8.16 -5.43 -9.41
C ILE A 151 9.23 -6.45 -9.02
N ILE A 152 8.96 -7.74 -9.24
CA ILE A 152 9.89 -8.82 -8.89
C ILE A 152 11.20 -8.64 -9.67
N LYS A 153 11.14 -8.40 -10.98
CA LYS A 153 12.33 -8.21 -11.81
C LYS A 153 13.15 -6.99 -11.39
N ALA A 154 12.50 -5.90 -10.99
CA ALA A 154 13.20 -4.69 -10.53
C ALA A 154 14.04 -4.92 -9.27
N VAL A 155 13.63 -5.83 -8.38
CA VAL A 155 14.30 -6.09 -7.10
C VAL A 155 15.16 -7.35 -7.11
N ALA A 156 14.66 -8.41 -7.75
CA ALA A 156 15.22 -9.75 -7.69
C ALA A 156 15.88 -10.22 -9.01
N GLY A 157 15.82 -9.39 -10.06
CA GLY A 157 16.33 -9.72 -11.39
C GLY A 157 15.59 -10.87 -12.06
N GLU A 158 16.18 -11.41 -13.14
CA GLU A 158 15.59 -12.50 -13.94
C GLU A 158 15.47 -13.84 -13.20
N ALA A 159 16.28 -14.04 -12.16
CA ALA A 159 16.21 -15.23 -11.32
C ALA A 159 14.97 -15.23 -10.41
N CYS A 160 14.24 -14.09 -10.31
CA CYS A 160 13.10 -13.90 -9.43
C CYS A 160 13.42 -14.25 -7.96
N ARG A 161 14.69 -14.09 -7.55
CA ARG A 161 15.17 -14.42 -6.20
C ARG A 161 16.19 -13.39 -5.72
N VAL A 162 15.94 -12.84 -4.54
CA VAL A 162 16.89 -11.96 -3.86
C VAL A 162 17.94 -12.81 -3.17
N MET A 163 19.16 -12.83 -3.71
CA MET A 163 20.27 -13.63 -3.19
C MET A 163 20.97 -12.98 -2.00
N ASN A 164 21.01 -11.64 -1.98
CA ASN A 164 21.67 -10.85 -0.95
C ASN A 164 20.65 -9.85 -0.38
N PRO A 165 19.80 -10.28 0.56
CA PRO A 165 18.81 -9.38 1.16
C PRO A 165 19.53 -8.30 1.97
N VAL A 166 18.99 -7.09 1.93
CA VAL A 166 19.47 -5.97 2.75
C VAL A 166 18.73 -5.93 4.08
N ALA A 167 19.42 -5.45 5.12
CA ALA A 167 18.76 -5.18 6.39
C ALA A 167 17.71 -4.07 6.23
N SER A 168 16.65 -4.14 7.03
CA SER A 168 15.66 -3.08 7.10
C SER A 168 16.29 -1.77 7.59
N LEU A 169 15.88 -0.66 6.97
CA LEU A 169 16.34 0.67 7.38
C LEU A 169 15.66 1.09 8.69
N GLU A 170 16.42 1.72 9.58
CA GLU A 170 15.90 2.26 10.84
C GLU A 170 14.83 3.32 10.55
N GLN A 171 13.67 3.24 11.20
CA GLN A 171 12.64 4.25 11.05
C GLN A 171 13.09 5.57 11.71
N ARG A 172 12.85 6.70 11.03
CA ARG A 172 13.06 8.02 11.63
C ARG A 172 12.25 8.15 12.92
N LYS A 173 12.83 8.73 13.97
CA LYS A 173 12.18 8.82 15.28
C LYS A 173 10.93 9.71 15.23
N PRO A 174 9.87 9.39 15.98
CA PRO A 174 8.72 10.27 16.12
C PRO A 174 9.13 11.67 16.59
N GLY A 175 8.60 12.71 15.94
CA GLY A 175 8.84 14.11 16.30
C GLY A 175 10.02 14.78 15.58
N GLU A 176 10.86 14.03 14.86
CA GLU A 176 11.87 14.65 13.99
C GLU A 176 11.18 15.30 12.78
N LYS A 177 11.52 16.57 12.52
CA LYS A 177 10.99 17.30 11.35
C LYS A 177 11.52 16.65 10.08
N TRP A 178 10.61 16.28 9.19
CA TRP A 178 10.96 15.69 7.91
C TRP A 178 9.90 16.06 6.87
N PHE A 179 10.35 16.76 5.82
CA PHE A 179 9.50 17.27 4.75
C PHE A 179 10.24 17.10 3.42
N PRO A 180 10.16 15.92 2.80
CA PRO A 180 10.91 15.65 1.59
C PRO A 180 10.40 16.52 0.43
N GLN A 181 11.33 17.15 -0.27
CA GLN A 181 11.06 17.93 -1.48
C GLN A 181 11.40 17.15 -2.75
N VAL A 182 10.79 17.54 -3.85
CA VAL A 182 11.15 17.07 -5.20
C VAL A 182 12.14 18.06 -5.80
N TYR A 183 13.18 17.54 -6.42
CA TYR A 183 14.23 18.32 -7.07
C TYR A 183 14.32 17.95 -8.54
N THR A 184 14.66 18.93 -9.38
CA THR A 184 14.98 18.71 -10.80
C THR A 184 16.48 18.82 -11.03
N ARG A 185 16.95 18.26 -12.14
CA ARG A 185 18.36 18.34 -12.54
C ARG A 185 18.48 19.10 -13.86
N GLU A 186 19.29 20.14 -13.85
CA GLU A 186 19.62 20.96 -15.01
C GLU A 186 21.14 20.93 -15.24
N GLY A 187 21.58 20.06 -16.15
CA GLY A 187 23.00 19.78 -16.36
C GLY A 187 23.64 19.15 -15.12
N GLU A 188 24.54 19.89 -14.48
CA GLU A 188 25.21 19.48 -13.23
C GLU A 188 24.56 20.06 -11.96
N ARG A 189 23.57 20.95 -12.11
CA ARG A 189 22.90 21.61 -11.00
C ARG A 189 21.60 20.91 -10.64
N PHE A 190 21.22 21.03 -9.38
CA PHE A 190 19.92 20.59 -8.88
C PHE A 190 19.12 21.82 -8.49
N MET A 191 17.83 21.82 -8.81
CA MET A 191 16.93 22.93 -8.52
C MET A 191 15.85 22.44 -7.56
N ASP A 192 15.48 23.27 -6.59
CA ASP A 192 14.35 23.01 -5.71
C ASP A 192 13.01 23.30 -6.41
N GLU A 193 11.90 23.11 -5.68
CA GLU A 193 10.54 23.30 -6.21
C GLU A 193 10.22 24.76 -6.56
N SER A 194 10.99 25.72 -6.05
CA SER A 194 10.86 27.14 -6.39
C SER A 194 11.65 27.54 -7.64
N GLY A 195 12.49 26.62 -8.15
CA GLY A 195 13.40 26.88 -9.26
C GLY A 195 14.72 27.52 -8.82
N GLU A 196 15.05 27.50 -7.53
CA GLU A 196 16.31 28.00 -7.01
C GLU A 196 17.38 26.90 -6.93
N PRO A 197 18.67 27.20 -7.17
CA PRO A 197 19.73 26.20 -7.08
C PRO A 197 19.87 25.60 -5.67
N PHE A 198 19.77 24.27 -5.59
CA PHE A 198 20.02 23.53 -4.37
C PHE A 198 21.52 23.35 -4.12
N THR A 199 21.96 23.64 -2.90
CA THR A 199 23.38 23.61 -2.49
C THR A 199 23.71 22.52 -1.47
N GLY A 200 22.73 21.70 -1.06
CA GLY A 200 22.94 20.61 -0.12
C GLY A 200 23.53 19.35 -0.77
N GLU A 201 23.65 18.29 0.04
CA GLU A 201 24.24 17.03 -0.42
C GLU A 201 23.25 16.21 -1.26
N VAL A 202 23.68 15.86 -2.48
CA VAL A 202 22.93 14.99 -3.40
C VAL A 202 23.69 13.67 -3.60
N LEU A 203 23.00 12.56 -3.33
CA LEU A 203 23.51 11.22 -3.53
C LEU A 203 23.02 10.67 -4.88
N THR A 204 23.87 10.79 -5.91
CA THR A 204 23.56 10.24 -7.24
C THR A 204 23.98 8.77 -7.34
N VAL A 205 23.04 7.89 -7.68
CA VAL A 205 23.24 6.43 -7.60
C VAL A 205 22.61 5.67 -8.76
N THR A 206 23.15 4.50 -9.07
CA THR A 206 22.54 3.58 -10.03
C THR A 206 21.44 2.75 -9.36
N PRO A 207 20.54 2.09 -10.14
CA PRO A 207 19.55 1.16 -9.59
C PRO A 207 20.18 0.01 -8.80
N SER A 208 21.32 -0.52 -9.27
CA SER A 208 22.07 -1.54 -8.53
C SER A 208 22.65 -1.02 -7.21
N GLY A 209 23.14 0.23 -7.19
CA GLY A 209 23.57 0.90 -5.97
C GLY A 209 22.43 1.09 -4.97
N LEU A 210 21.23 1.44 -5.47
CA LEU A 210 20.02 1.49 -4.64
C LEU A 210 19.65 0.15 -4.03
N GLN A 211 19.92 -0.98 -4.68
CA GLN A 211 19.60 -2.30 -4.13
C GLN A 211 20.50 -2.69 -2.96
N THR A 212 21.79 -2.31 -3.00
CA THR A 212 22.78 -2.70 -1.98
C THR A 212 22.96 -1.69 -0.86
N MET A 213 22.45 -0.46 -1.02
CA MET A 213 22.58 0.62 -0.04
C MET A 213 22.00 0.22 1.32
N GLY A 214 22.58 0.68 2.42
CA GLY A 214 22.13 0.30 3.75
C GLY A 214 22.41 1.36 4.81
N GLY A 215 21.92 1.13 6.02
CA GLY A 215 22.13 2.05 7.14
C GLY A 215 21.59 3.45 6.87
N ARG A 216 22.35 4.48 7.24
CA ARG A 216 21.94 5.90 7.12
C ARG A 216 22.54 6.61 5.91
N GLN A 217 22.97 5.87 4.87
CA GLN A 217 23.66 6.43 3.71
C GLN A 217 22.84 7.50 2.95
N ALA A 218 21.52 7.34 2.89
CA ALA A 218 20.61 8.31 2.26
C ALA A 218 20.01 9.32 3.26
N TYR A 219 20.37 9.24 4.55
CA TYR A 219 19.71 10.01 5.61
C TYR A 219 20.03 11.50 5.48
N ASP A 220 18.98 12.34 5.44
CA ASP A 220 19.05 13.80 5.27
C ASP A 220 19.80 14.28 4.01
N ARG A 221 19.91 13.43 2.98
CA ARG A 221 20.47 13.76 1.66
C ARG A 221 19.38 13.73 0.59
N VAL A 222 19.55 14.48 -0.48
CA VAL A 222 18.70 14.33 -1.67
C VAL A 222 19.15 13.07 -2.40
N LEU A 223 18.22 12.15 -2.65
CA LEU A 223 18.50 10.92 -3.38
C LEU A 223 18.24 11.15 -4.86
N ASN A 224 19.22 10.86 -5.73
CA ASN A 224 19.12 11.01 -7.18
C ASN A 224 19.48 9.70 -7.91
N PRO A 225 18.56 8.74 -8.02
CA PRO A 225 18.78 7.60 -8.91
C PRO A 225 18.84 8.02 -10.39
N VAL A 226 19.75 7.39 -11.12
CA VAL A 226 19.85 7.51 -12.58
C VAL A 226 19.36 6.23 -13.23
N PHE A 227 18.15 6.27 -13.78
CA PHE A 227 17.53 5.15 -14.48
C PHE A 227 17.85 5.13 -15.98
N ASN A 228 17.44 4.06 -16.66
CA ASN A 228 17.49 3.94 -18.11
C ASN A 228 16.26 3.19 -18.62
N TYR A 229 15.13 3.90 -18.72
CA TYR A 229 13.86 3.36 -19.20
C TYR A 229 13.26 4.26 -20.28
N ASP A 230 12.77 3.62 -21.34
CA ASP A 230 11.99 4.30 -22.38
C ASP A 230 10.48 4.16 -22.16
N ASN A 231 10.07 3.15 -21.40
CA ASN A 231 8.66 2.93 -21.05
C ASN A 231 8.35 3.59 -19.69
N PRO A 232 7.40 4.55 -19.63
CA PRO A 232 7.09 5.28 -18.40
C PRO A 232 6.48 4.41 -17.31
N GLU A 233 5.67 3.41 -17.66
CA GLU A 233 5.07 2.48 -16.69
C GLU A 233 6.15 1.59 -16.04
N GLN A 234 7.07 1.06 -16.84
CA GLN A 234 8.19 0.25 -16.32
C GLN A 234 9.14 1.09 -15.46
N LEU A 235 9.38 2.36 -15.84
CA LEU A 235 10.14 3.29 -15.02
C LEU A 235 9.43 3.53 -13.68
N ALA A 236 8.11 3.78 -13.70
CA ALA A 236 7.34 4.03 -12.50
C ALA A 236 7.37 2.85 -11.53
N ILE A 237 7.15 1.62 -12.04
CA ILE A 237 7.21 0.40 -11.24
C ILE A 237 8.63 0.16 -10.69
N GLY A 238 9.65 0.23 -11.55
CA GLY A 238 11.03 -0.03 -11.16
C GLY A 238 11.57 0.98 -10.14
N ALA A 239 11.31 2.27 -10.38
CA ALA A 239 11.71 3.34 -9.47
C ALA A 239 11.00 3.20 -8.11
N ALA A 240 9.68 3.00 -8.10
CA ALA A 240 8.92 2.82 -6.87
C ALA A 240 9.40 1.60 -6.07
N ALA A 241 9.63 0.46 -6.73
CA ALA A 241 10.09 -0.76 -6.07
C ALA A 241 11.44 -0.59 -5.35
N LEU A 242 12.35 0.19 -5.92
CA LEU A 242 13.69 0.44 -5.35
C LEU A 242 13.70 1.58 -4.32
N LEU A 243 12.88 2.62 -4.54
CA LEU A 243 12.85 3.81 -3.69
C LEU A 243 11.96 3.66 -2.46
N GLY A 244 10.97 2.77 -2.51
CA GLY A 244 9.99 2.57 -1.43
C GLY A 244 10.62 2.46 -0.05
N ARG A 245 11.69 1.65 0.08
CA ARG A 245 12.32 1.39 1.38
C ARG A 245 12.90 2.63 2.05
N PHE A 246 13.37 3.61 1.28
CA PHE A 246 14.00 4.82 1.80
C PHE A 246 12.96 5.83 2.29
N PHE A 247 11.87 6.01 1.54
CA PHE A 247 10.82 6.95 1.90
C PHE A 247 9.85 6.39 2.93
N ILE A 248 9.61 5.07 2.93
CA ILE A 248 8.91 4.39 4.03
C ILE A 248 9.72 4.49 5.33
N ALA A 249 11.07 4.46 5.26
CA ALA A 249 11.95 4.69 6.42
C ALA A 249 12.16 6.17 6.79
N ARG A 250 11.71 7.08 5.91
CA ARG A 250 11.82 8.54 6.07
C ARG A 250 13.28 9.06 6.15
N HIS A 251 14.17 8.48 5.35
CA HIS A 251 15.59 8.84 5.35
C HIS A 251 15.93 10.05 4.46
N PRO A 252 15.61 10.06 3.15
CA PRO A 252 16.09 11.13 2.27
C PRO A 252 15.46 12.49 2.60
N ALA A 253 16.25 13.56 2.49
CA ALA A 253 15.74 14.94 2.56
C ALA A 253 14.92 15.32 1.32
N GLY A 254 15.05 14.57 0.24
CA GLY A 254 14.25 14.76 -0.96
C GLY A 254 14.59 13.78 -2.07
N LEU A 255 13.91 13.95 -3.20
CA LEU A 255 13.99 13.06 -4.35
C LEU A 255 14.23 13.86 -5.63
N CYS A 256 15.29 13.53 -6.35
CA CYS A 256 15.43 13.84 -7.76
C CYS A 256 15.39 12.52 -8.52
N ILE A 257 14.71 12.44 -9.67
CA ILE A 257 14.80 11.25 -10.53
C ILE A 257 15.47 11.68 -11.82
N SER A 258 16.62 11.09 -12.11
CA SER A 258 17.27 11.21 -13.41
C SER A 258 16.96 9.97 -14.25
N ASN A 259 16.82 10.14 -15.55
CA ASN A 259 16.69 9.04 -16.49
C ASN A 259 17.57 9.31 -17.71
N SER A 260 18.13 8.25 -18.30
CA SER A 260 18.90 8.32 -19.55
C SER A 260 18.11 7.85 -20.77
N GLY A 261 16.94 7.22 -20.56
CA GLY A 261 16.02 6.83 -21.63
C GLY A 261 15.12 7.97 -22.11
N THR A 262 14.06 7.65 -22.85
CA THR A 262 13.17 8.65 -23.47
C THR A 262 12.26 9.40 -22.51
N VAL A 263 11.98 8.86 -21.32
CA VAL A 263 11.11 9.51 -20.32
C VAL A 263 11.88 10.60 -19.59
N GLN A 264 11.49 11.87 -19.78
CA GLN A 264 12.23 13.05 -19.28
C GLN A 264 11.29 14.13 -18.74
N GLY A 265 11.86 15.17 -18.13
CA GLY A 265 11.15 16.40 -17.74
C GLY A 265 10.00 16.16 -16.76
N ASP A 266 8.85 16.78 -17.02
CA ASP A 266 7.68 16.75 -16.12
C ASP A 266 7.21 15.34 -15.74
N ALA A 267 7.45 14.35 -16.60
CA ALA A 267 7.11 12.96 -16.28
C ALA A 267 7.90 12.45 -15.07
N LEU A 268 9.18 12.82 -14.94
CA LEU A 268 10.04 12.44 -13.81
C LEU A 268 9.63 13.17 -12.53
N ILE A 269 9.23 14.45 -12.66
CA ILE A 269 8.71 15.25 -11.53
C ILE A 269 7.42 14.63 -11.00
N ARG A 270 6.46 14.31 -11.88
CA ARG A 270 5.21 13.64 -11.50
C ARG A 270 5.48 12.29 -10.84
N LEU A 271 6.41 11.50 -11.38
CA LEU A 271 6.80 10.22 -10.79
C LEU A 271 7.36 10.40 -9.38
N ALA A 272 8.25 11.39 -9.17
CA ALA A 272 8.81 11.67 -7.85
C ALA A 272 7.69 12.00 -6.83
N PHE A 273 6.76 12.88 -7.18
CA PHE A 273 5.60 13.17 -6.33
C PHE A 273 4.71 11.96 -6.09
N SER A 274 4.47 11.13 -7.10
CA SER A 274 3.67 9.91 -6.96
C SER A 274 4.34 8.88 -6.05
N ILE A 275 5.66 8.74 -6.08
CA ILE A 275 6.41 7.88 -5.14
C ILE A 275 6.28 8.43 -3.71
N LEU A 276 6.46 9.75 -3.51
CA LEU A 276 6.31 10.36 -2.19
C LEU A 276 4.88 10.22 -1.64
N GLN A 277 3.86 10.34 -2.50
CA GLN A 277 2.45 10.11 -2.15
C GLN A 277 2.23 8.64 -1.75
N ALA A 278 2.76 7.70 -2.53
CA ALA A 278 2.58 6.27 -2.32
C ALA A 278 3.20 5.75 -1.02
N THR A 279 4.32 6.34 -0.60
CA THR A 279 4.98 6.00 0.68
C THR A 279 4.49 6.84 1.86
N GLU A 280 3.44 7.65 1.65
CA GLU A 280 2.93 8.64 2.62
C GLU A 280 4.02 9.61 3.14
N ALA A 281 5.06 9.82 2.33
CA ALA A 281 6.16 10.72 2.63
C ALA A 281 5.76 12.19 2.46
N ARG A 282 4.89 12.45 1.47
CA ARG A 282 4.28 13.76 1.24
C ARG A 282 2.95 13.59 0.54
N ILE A 283 1.91 14.20 1.09
CA ILE A 283 0.57 14.17 0.49
C ILE A 283 0.38 15.43 -0.37
N THR A 284 0.26 15.25 -1.68
CA THR A 284 0.09 16.36 -2.65
C THR A 284 -1.31 16.40 -3.27
N ARG A 285 -2.06 15.32 -3.17
CA ARG A 285 -3.42 15.17 -3.73
C ARG A 285 -4.23 14.17 -2.92
N ASN A 286 -5.52 14.06 -3.24
CA ASN A 286 -6.38 13.05 -2.65
C ASN A 286 -5.87 11.65 -2.99
N ARG A 287 -6.02 10.75 -2.02
CA ARG A 287 -5.76 9.33 -2.17
C ARG A 287 -7.08 8.61 -2.42
N TYR A 288 -7.16 7.87 -3.51
CA TYR A 288 -8.35 7.08 -3.84
C TYR A 288 -8.09 5.62 -3.53
N ILE A 289 -8.96 5.02 -2.72
CA ILE A 289 -8.90 3.61 -2.34
C ILE A 289 -10.06 2.92 -3.05
N SER A 290 -9.80 1.86 -3.80
CA SER A 290 -10.86 1.15 -4.50
C SER A 290 -10.64 -0.35 -4.49
N CYS A 291 -11.72 -1.09 -4.28
CA CYS A 291 -11.65 -2.54 -4.27
C CYS A 291 -11.34 -3.09 -5.68
N PRO A 292 -10.73 -4.27 -5.79
CA PRO A 292 -10.79 -5.04 -7.02
C PRO A 292 -12.24 -5.29 -7.42
N THR A 293 -12.52 -5.41 -8.72
CA THR A 293 -13.85 -5.81 -9.16
C THR A 293 -14.12 -7.27 -8.78
N CYS A 294 -15.36 -7.60 -8.42
CA CYS A 294 -15.77 -8.97 -8.13
C CYS A 294 -17.24 -9.19 -8.52
N GLY A 295 -17.73 -10.42 -8.45
CA GLY A 295 -19.14 -10.74 -8.79
C GLY A 295 -20.19 -10.11 -7.88
N ARG A 296 -19.80 -9.38 -6.83
CA ARG A 296 -20.71 -8.60 -5.97
C ARG A 296 -20.86 -7.15 -6.41
N THR A 297 -19.98 -6.65 -7.27
CA THR A 297 -20.05 -5.29 -7.81
C THR A 297 -21.22 -5.22 -8.80
N ARG A 298 -22.19 -4.36 -8.52
CA ARG A 298 -23.45 -4.23 -9.31
C ARG A 298 -23.48 -3.02 -10.24
N PHE A 299 -22.36 -2.31 -10.36
CA PHE A 299 -22.19 -1.11 -11.18
C PHE A 299 -20.77 -1.03 -11.74
N ASN A 300 -20.53 -0.10 -12.66
CA ASN A 300 -19.19 0.10 -13.22
C ASN A 300 -18.29 0.85 -12.22
N LEU A 301 -17.51 0.08 -11.45
CA LEU A 301 -16.63 0.63 -10.41
C LEU A 301 -15.60 1.61 -10.97
N GLN A 302 -15.01 1.31 -12.13
CA GLN A 302 -13.99 2.19 -12.75
C GLN A 302 -14.60 3.53 -13.15
N GLU A 303 -15.82 3.52 -13.69
CA GLU A 303 -16.54 4.75 -14.01
C GLU A 303 -16.86 5.57 -12.75
N ALA A 304 -17.30 4.90 -11.67
CA ALA A 304 -17.55 5.57 -10.40
C ALA A 304 -16.27 6.19 -9.80
N VAL A 305 -15.15 5.47 -9.82
CA VAL A 305 -13.84 6.00 -9.38
C VAL A 305 -13.49 7.24 -10.19
N ARG A 306 -13.62 7.19 -11.52
CA ARG A 306 -13.34 8.34 -12.40
C ARG A 306 -14.23 9.54 -12.08
N LYS A 307 -15.54 9.33 -11.86
CA LYS A 307 -16.49 10.39 -11.50
C LYS A 307 -16.16 11.02 -10.16
N VAL A 308 -15.86 10.21 -9.15
CA VAL A 308 -15.46 10.68 -7.81
C VAL A 308 -14.14 11.45 -7.87
N LYS A 309 -13.14 10.94 -8.61
CA LYS A 309 -11.87 11.64 -8.87
C LYS A 309 -12.10 13.01 -9.49
N ALA A 310 -12.87 13.07 -10.59
CA ALA A 310 -13.18 14.32 -11.27
C ALA A 310 -13.89 15.32 -10.35
N ALA A 311 -14.88 14.86 -9.57
CA ALA A 311 -15.65 15.71 -8.65
C ALA A 311 -14.79 16.27 -7.49
N THR A 312 -13.75 15.56 -7.08
CA THR A 312 -12.95 15.89 -5.89
C THR A 312 -11.52 16.35 -6.20
N ALA A 313 -11.14 16.49 -7.48
CA ALA A 313 -9.77 16.79 -7.90
C ALA A 313 -9.21 18.13 -7.38
N HIS A 314 -10.07 19.09 -7.09
CA HIS A 314 -9.71 20.41 -6.55
C HIS A 314 -9.39 20.39 -5.05
N LEU A 315 -9.70 19.28 -4.37
CA LEU A 315 -9.44 19.08 -2.95
C LEU A 315 -8.14 18.29 -2.76
N THR A 316 -7.51 18.41 -1.60
CA THR A 316 -6.26 17.71 -1.29
C THR A 316 -6.26 17.17 0.14
N GLY A 317 -5.39 16.20 0.41
CA GLY A 317 -5.15 15.72 1.78
C GLY A 317 -6.17 14.71 2.32
N MET A 318 -7.10 14.21 1.49
CA MET A 318 -8.12 13.25 1.93
C MET A 318 -7.90 11.85 1.37
N LYS A 319 -8.32 10.84 2.13
CA LYS A 319 -8.46 9.45 1.71
C LYS A 319 -9.93 9.18 1.37
N ILE A 320 -10.23 8.97 0.08
CA ILE A 320 -11.59 8.74 -0.42
C ILE A 320 -11.70 7.31 -0.94
N ALA A 321 -12.59 6.52 -0.35
CA ALA A 321 -12.84 5.15 -0.77
C ALA A 321 -13.99 5.06 -1.77
N VAL A 322 -13.84 4.20 -2.79
CA VAL A 322 -14.87 3.88 -3.79
C VAL A 322 -14.96 2.36 -3.90
N MET A 323 -16.02 1.78 -3.34
CA MET A 323 -16.16 0.35 -3.12
C MET A 323 -17.35 -0.24 -3.86
N GLY A 324 -17.16 -1.42 -4.44
CA GLY A 324 -18.15 -2.10 -5.28
C GLY A 324 -19.34 -2.71 -4.53
N CYS A 325 -19.20 -3.00 -3.23
CA CYS A 325 -20.29 -3.59 -2.45
C CYS A 325 -20.22 -3.26 -0.94
N VAL A 326 -21.39 -3.26 -0.30
CA VAL A 326 -21.56 -3.06 1.14
C VAL A 326 -20.99 -4.19 2.01
N VAL A 327 -20.71 -5.36 1.43
CA VAL A 327 -20.28 -6.51 2.23
C VAL A 327 -18.83 -6.39 2.70
N ASN A 328 -17.91 -6.13 1.77
CA ASN A 328 -16.50 -5.94 2.11
C ASN A 328 -16.11 -4.46 2.17
N GLY A 329 -16.81 -3.59 1.43
CA GLY A 329 -16.45 -2.19 1.27
C GLY A 329 -16.22 -1.43 2.57
N PRO A 330 -17.10 -1.51 3.59
CA PRO A 330 -16.90 -0.82 4.86
C PRO A 330 -15.65 -1.24 5.63
N GLY A 331 -15.24 -2.51 5.53
CA GLY A 331 -14.01 -3.01 6.14
C GLY A 331 -12.77 -2.63 5.33
N GLU A 332 -12.82 -2.81 4.02
CA GLU A 332 -11.75 -2.44 3.07
C GLU A 332 -11.40 -0.94 3.20
N MET A 333 -12.41 -0.07 3.31
CA MET A 333 -12.20 1.37 3.46
C MET A 333 -11.83 1.83 4.88
N ALA A 334 -11.52 0.92 5.81
CA ALA A 334 -11.11 1.29 7.15
C ALA A 334 -9.89 2.24 7.10
N GLY A 335 -10.05 3.46 7.60
CA GLY A 335 -9.04 4.52 7.54
C GLY A 335 -9.19 5.51 6.38
N ALA A 336 -10.22 5.38 5.54
CA ALA A 336 -10.66 6.44 4.64
C ALA A 336 -11.43 7.53 5.41
N ASP A 337 -11.32 8.79 4.97
CA ASP A 337 -12.09 9.92 5.51
C ASP A 337 -13.54 9.89 5.03
N TYR A 338 -13.73 9.48 3.77
CA TYR A 338 -15.03 9.44 3.10
C TYR A 338 -15.16 8.19 2.24
N GLY A 339 -16.39 7.71 2.04
CA GLY A 339 -16.66 6.51 1.25
C GLY A 339 -17.84 6.65 0.30
N TYR A 340 -17.68 6.07 -0.88
CA TYR A 340 -18.71 5.79 -1.87
C TYR A 340 -18.83 4.27 -1.96
N VAL A 341 -19.95 3.67 -1.54
CA VAL A 341 -20.07 2.20 -1.43
C VAL A 341 -21.34 1.70 -2.11
N GLY A 342 -21.20 0.72 -3.01
CA GLY A 342 -22.33 0.06 -3.66
C GLY A 342 -23.29 -0.60 -2.67
N ALA A 343 -24.57 -0.22 -2.74
CA ALA A 343 -25.62 -0.78 -1.89
C ALA A 343 -26.57 -1.71 -2.67
N GLY A 344 -26.69 -1.51 -3.98
CA GLY A 344 -27.53 -2.29 -4.87
C GLY A 344 -27.47 -1.76 -6.30
N GLU A 345 -28.32 -2.28 -7.17
CA GLU A 345 -28.40 -1.82 -8.55
C GLU A 345 -28.81 -0.34 -8.62
N GLY A 346 -27.97 0.49 -9.23
CA GLY A 346 -28.14 1.94 -9.34
C GLY A 346 -28.13 2.72 -8.01
N LYS A 347 -27.74 2.09 -6.89
CA LYS A 347 -27.82 2.67 -5.55
C LYS A 347 -26.52 2.54 -4.78
N VAL A 348 -26.15 3.61 -4.10
CA VAL A 348 -24.94 3.67 -3.28
C VAL A 348 -25.21 4.28 -1.91
N HIS A 349 -24.26 4.12 -1.01
CA HIS A 349 -24.22 4.73 0.31
C HIS A 349 -23.00 5.65 0.37
N ILE A 350 -23.19 6.83 0.94
CA ILE A 350 -22.13 7.78 1.25
C ILE A 350 -21.75 7.62 2.71
N TYR A 351 -20.45 7.54 2.97
CA TYR A 351 -19.88 7.31 4.29
C TYR A 351 -19.00 8.48 4.73
N ARG A 352 -19.02 8.76 6.03
CA ARG A 352 -18.00 9.54 6.76
C ARG A 352 -17.23 8.57 7.64
N GLY A 353 -15.94 8.38 7.39
CA GLY A 353 -15.20 7.27 7.97
C GLY A 353 -15.88 5.93 7.64
N THR A 354 -16.23 5.16 8.68
CA THR A 354 -16.96 3.89 8.55
C THR A 354 -18.48 4.03 8.77
N GLU A 355 -19.00 5.24 9.01
CA GLU A 355 -20.43 5.49 9.26
C GLU A 355 -21.18 5.84 7.98
N ALA A 356 -22.25 5.09 7.68
CA ALA A 356 -23.12 5.36 6.53
C ALA A 356 -24.06 6.54 6.82
N VAL A 357 -23.69 7.74 6.35
CA VAL A 357 -24.41 8.99 6.62
C VAL A 357 -25.57 9.25 5.65
N ILE A 358 -25.44 8.85 4.39
CA ILE A 358 -26.51 8.97 3.39
C ILE A 358 -26.69 7.62 2.72
N LYS A 359 -27.89 7.05 2.82
CA LYS A 359 -28.19 5.70 2.31
C LYS A 359 -29.06 5.76 1.06
N ASN A 360 -28.90 4.77 0.19
CA ASN A 360 -29.67 4.54 -1.03
C ASN A 360 -29.68 5.74 -2.01
N VAL A 361 -28.55 6.43 -2.14
CA VAL A 361 -28.39 7.52 -3.11
C VAL A 361 -28.37 6.95 -4.53
N PRO A 362 -29.13 7.52 -5.48
CA PRO A 362 -28.98 7.18 -6.89
C PRO A 362 -27.54 7.37 -7.36
N GLU A 363 -26.97 6.39 -8.07
CA GLU A 363 -25.57 6.39 -8.52
C GLU A 363 -25.18 7.68 -9.26
N ALA A 364 -26.10 8.23 -10.06
CA ALA A 364 -25.89 9.46 -10.83
C ALA A 364 -25.69 10.72 -9.96
N GLU A 365 -26.32 10.76 -8.79
CA GLU A 365 -26.28 11.92 -7.87
C GLU A 365 -25.19 11.78 -6.80
N ALA A 366 -24.69 10.57 -6.60
CA ALA A 366 -23.81 10.22 -5.51
C ALA A 366 -22.47 10.98 -5.47
N PRO A 367 -21.77 11.28 -6.59
CA PRO A 367 -20.58 12.13 -6.54
C PRO A 367 -20.88 13.53 -6.00
N GLY A 368 -22.05 14.09 -6.34
CA GLY A 368 -22.50 15.39 -5.80
C GLY A 368 -22.79 15.32 -4.31
N LYS A 369 -23.48 14.28 -3.85
CA LYS A 369 -23.75 14.07 -2.41
C LYS A 369 -22.50 13.84 -1.58
N LEU A 370 -21.51 13.16 -2.15
CA LEU A 370 -20.19 13.03 -1.52
C LEU A 370 -19.52 14.40 -1.38
N LEU A 371 -19.54 15.23 -2.42
CA LEU A 371 -18.94 16.56 -2.38
C LEU A 371 -19.66 17.48 -1.37
N GLU A 372 -20.99 17.48 -1.35
CA GLU A 372 -21.79 18.23 -0.35
C GLU A 372 -21.39 17.86 1.09
N LEU A 373 -21.20 16.57 1.37
CA LEU A 373 -20.74 16.09 2.67
C LEU A 373 -19.35 16.60 3.02
N ILE A 374 -18.40 16.50 2.08
CA ILE A 374 -17.01 16.95 2.28
C ILE A 374 -16.97 18.46 2.55
N SER A 375 -17.66 19.26 1.74
CA SER A 375 -17.73 20.71 1.91
C SER A 375 -18.32 21.09 3.27
N SER A 376 -19.42 20.44 3.68
CA SER A 376 -20.03 20.71 4.99
C SER A 376 -19.09 20.39 6.16
N ASP A 377 -18.26 19.34 6.03
CA ASP A 377 -17.29 18.98 7.07
C ASP A 377 -16.11 19.95 7.11
N GLN A 378 -15.66 20.45 5.96
CA GLN A 378 -14.59 21.46 5.88
C GLN A 378 -15.03 22.81 6.48
N GLU A 379 -16.27 23.24 6.20
CA GLU A 379 -16.85 24.44 6.80
C GLU A 379 -16.89 24.35 8.33
N ARG A 380 -17.28 23.20 8.89
CA ARG A 380 -17.31 22.96 10.34
C ARG A 380 -15.92 22.92 10.99
N ARG A 381 -14.88 22.57 10.25
CA ARG A 381 -13.48 22.49 10.73
C ARG A 381 -12.76 23.83 10.67
N THR A 382 -13.29 24.79 9.90
CA THR A 382 -12.73 26.14 9.85
C THR A 382 -13.14 26.85 11.13
N PRO A 383 -12.20 27.32 11.97
CA PRO A 383 -12.56 28.10 13.15
C PRO A 383 -13.36 29.32 12.68
N VAL A 384 -14.53 29.54 13.27
CA VAL A 384 -15.14 30.87 13.24
C VAL A 384 -14.15 31.76 13.99
N ASN A 385 -13.52 32.69 13.25
CA ASN A 385 -12.50 33.62 13.73
C ASN A 385 -12.86 34.28 15.07
#